data_AF-A0A1T0CEM4-F1
#
_entry.id   AF-A0A1T0CEM4-F1
#
_cell.length_a   1.000
_cell.length_b   1.000
_cell.length_c   1.000
_cell.angle_alpha   90.00
_cell.angle_beta   90.00
_cell.angle_gamma   90.00
#
_symmetry.space_group_name_H-M   'P 1'
#
loop_
_entity.id
_entity.type
_entity.pdbx_description
1 polymer ?
#
loop_
_entity_poly.entity_id
_entity_poly.type
_entity_poly.pdbx_seq_one_letter_code
_entity_poly.pdbx_strand_id
1 'polypeptide(L)'
;MAIFKYVLSFYFKVIFLISISIFLAYLFLAKETAYYYCDEICITIIQHHQGRDTFFRVYDGIVLSRYSYLFFSYAEYPPETYVYIKNKKMNGKIVVENFIEPIRYKGILNNTTFHVAPYDSEEIKYRDLRYLYLFF
;
A
#
# COMPACT_ATOMS: atom_id res chain seq x y z
N MET A 1 -23.55 -47.07 -17.78
CA MET A 1 -24.22 -45.84 -17.27
C MET A 1 -23.79 -45.49 -15.83
N ALA A 2 -23.55 -46.45 -14.93
CA ALA A 2 -23.10 -46.19 -13.55
C ALA A 2 -21.66 -45.64 -13.43
N ILE A 3 -20.72 -46.17 -14.22
CA ILE A 3 -19.30 -45.76 -14.20
C ILE A 3 -19.15 -44.29 -14.62
N PHE A 4 -19.90 -43.85 -15.64
CA PHE A 4 -19.89 -42.46 -16.11
C PHE A 4 -20.38 -41.47 -15.04
N LYS A 5 -21.45 -41.82 -14.30
CA LYS A 5 -21.91 -41.03 -13.15
C LYS A 5 -20.85 -40.95 -12.04
N TYR A 6 -20.09 -42.03 -11.83
CA TYR A 6 -19.04 -42.09 -10.81
C TYR A 6 -17.85 -41.19 -11.17
N VAL A 7 -17.39 -41.25 -12.43
CA VAL A 7 -16.31 -40.40 -12.94
C VAL A 7 -16.72 -38.92 -12.91
N LEU A 8 -17.94 -38.60 -13.32
CA LEU A 8 -18.46 -37.23 -13.29
C LEU A 8 -18.57 -36.69 -11.86
N SER A 9 -19.09 -37.49 -10.92
CA SER A 9 -19.16 -37.13 -9.49
C SER A 9 -17.77 -36.89 -8.89
N PHE A 10 -16.80 -37.73 -9.24
CA PHE A 10 -15.41 -37.55 -8.82
C PHE A 10 -14.83 -36.23 -9.35
N TYR A 11 -15.05 -35.92 -10.63
CA TYR A 11 -14.58 -34.67 -11.24
C TYR A 11 -15.15 -33.42 -10.55
N PHE A 12 -16.46 -33.40 -10.27
CA PHE A 12 -17.09 -32.29 -9.54
C PHE A 12 -16.54 -32.13 -8.12
N LYS A 13 -16.28 -33.23 -7.41
CA LYS A 13 -15.65 -33.17 -6.07
C LYS A 13 -14.25 -32.58 -6.13
N VAL A 14 -13.45 -32.95 -7.14
CA VAL A 14 -12.09 -32.41 -7.33
C VAL A 14 -12.13 -30.91 -7.62
N ILE A 15 -13.00 -30.45 -8.54
CA ILE A 15 -13.17 -29.02 -8.82
C ILE A 15 -13.58 -28.25 -7.56
N PHE A 16 -14.54 -28.79 -6.81
CA PHE A 16 -15.01 -28.17 -5.57
C PHE A 16 -13.88 -28.04 -4.55
N LEU A 17 -13.04 -29.08 -4.41
CA LEU A 17 -11.87 -29.06 -3.53
C LEU A 17 -10.84 -28.01 -3.96
N ILE A 18 -10.53 -27.93 -5.26
CA ILE A 18 -9.62 -26.92 -5.82
C ILE A 18 -10.17 -25.51 -5.57
N SER A 19 -11.46 -25.29 -5.81
CA SER A 19 -12.11 -23.99 -5.58
C SER A 19 -12.02 -23.57 -4.11
N ILE A 20 -12.23 -24.50 -3.17
CA ILE A 20 -12.09 -24.22 -1.73
C ILE A 20 -10.65 -23.88 -1.39
N SER A 21 -9.68 -24.64 -1.91
CA SER A 21 -8.27 -24.38 -1.66
C SER A 21 -7.84 -23.00 -2.18
N ILE A 22 -8.28 -22.61 -3.37
CA ILE A 22 -8.02 -21.27 -3.94
C ILE A 22 -8.66 -20.19 -3.07
N PHE A 23 -9.91 -20.38 -2.64
CA PHE A 23 -10.60 -19.41 -1.78
C PHE A 23 -9.90 -19.25 -0.43
N LEU A 24 -9.51 -20.35 0.21
CA LEU A 24 -8.75 -20.33 1.46
C LEU A 24 -7.40 -19.62 1.25
N ALA A 25 -6.66 -19.95 0.20
CA ALA A 25 -5.40 -19.27 -0.12
C ALA A 25 -5.59 -17.76 -0.30
N TYR A 26 -6.67 -17.34 -0.95
CA TYR A 26 -7.01 -15.92 -1.11
C TYR A 26 -7.29 -15.22 0.22
N LEU A 27 -7.95 -15.88 1.18
CA LEU A 27 -8.20 -15.31 2.51
C LEU A 27 -6.92 -15.08 3.31
N PHE A 28 -5.86 -15.85 3.06
CA PHE A 28 -4.57 -15.72 3.73
C PHE A 28 -3.60 -14.78 3.00
N LEU A 29 -3.97 -14.20 1.86
CA LEU A 29 -3.14 -13.20 1.19
C LEU A 29 -3.07 -11.93 2.05
N ALA A 30 -1.88 -11.67 2.59
CA ALA A 30 -1.58 -10.42 3.27
C ALA A 30 -1.74 -9.27 2.27
N LYS A 31 -2.59 -8.30 2.61
CA LYS A 31 -2.84 -7.10 1.81
C LYS A 31 -2.32 -5.86 2.53
N GLU A 32 -1.75 -4.95 1.74
CA GLU A 32 -1.38 -3.60 2.20
C GLU A 32 -2.22 -2.57 1.43
N THR A 33 -2.49 -1.43 2.05
CA THR A 33 -3.21 -0.34 1.38
C THR A 33 -2.19 0.67 0.86
N ALA A 34 -2.24 0.91 -0.45
CA ALA A 34 -1.43 1.91 -1.13
C ALA A 34 -2.33 3.05 -1.58
N TYR A 35 -1.96 4.28 -1.21
CA TYR A 35 -2.64 5.53 -1.51
C TYR A 35 -1.79 6.34 -2.48
N TYR A 36 -2.39 6.90 -3.52
CA TYR A 36 -1.66 7.53 -4.62
C TYR A 36 -2.01 9.01 -4.72
N TYR A 37 -0.97 9.83 -4.87
CA TYR A 37 -1.10 11.24 -5.20
C TYR A 37 -0.23 11.55 -6.41
N CYS A 38 -0.82 12.15 -7.44
CA CYS A 38 -0.16 12.48 -8.69
C CYS A 38 -0.52 13.91 -9.09
N ASP A 39 0.50 14.75 -9.19
CA ASP A 39 0.45 16.10 -9.74
C ASP A 39 1.79 16.33 -10.46
N GLU A 40 1.84 16.07 -11.77
CA GLU A 40 3.02 16.01 -12.67
C GLU A 40 4.07 14.94 -12.30
N ILE A 41 4.31 14.75 -11.01
CA ILE A 41 5.08 13.72 -10.36
C ILE A 41 4.15 12.93 -9.43
N CYS A 42 4.49 11.68 -9.14
CA CYS A 42 3.64 10.79 -8.35
C CYS A 42 4.39 10.26 -7.14
N ILE A 43 3.64 10.11 -6.04
CA ILE A 43 4.10 9.39 -4.84
C ILE A 43 3.08 8.33 -4.46
N THR A 44 3.55 7.31 -3.74
CA THR A 44 2.68 6.30 -3.13
C THR A 44 2.91 6.27 -1.64
N ILE A 45 1.83 6.39 -0.86
CA ILE A 45 1.85 6.23 0.59
C ILE A 45 1.31 4.84 0.89
N ILE A 46 2.09 4.00 1.56
CA ILE A 46 1.66 2.64 1.92
C ILE A 46 1.54 2.54 3.42
N GLN A 47 0.38 2.08 3.88
CA GLN A 47 0.16 1.75 5.28
C GLN A 47 0.61 0.30 5.53
N HIS A 48 1.60 0.17 6.41
CA HIS A 48 2.13 -1.12 6.84
C HIS A 48 1.61 -1.46 8.24
N HIS A 49 1.45 -2.75 8.49
CA HIS A 49 1.05 -3.30 9.79
C HIS A 49 2.17 -4.20 10.32
N GLN A 50 2.68 -3.91 11.52
CA GLN A 50 3.64 -4.76 12.22
C GLN A 50 3.10 -5.08 13.61
N GLY A 51 2.46 -6.24 13.75
CA GLY A 51 1.75 -6.59 14.96
C GLY A 51 0.53 -5.68 15.16
N ARG A 52 0.51 -4.92 16.26
CA ARG A 52 -0.53 -3.91 16.52
C ARG A 52 -0.20 -2.54 15.94
N ASP A 53 1.07 -2.32 15.61
CA ASP A 53 1.56 -1.02 15.21
C ASP A 53 1.28 -0.77 13.72
N THR A 54 0.90 0.47 13.41
CA THR A 54 0.72 0.93 12.03
C THR A 54 1.70 2.03 11.74
N PHE A 55 2.39 1.93 10.60
CA PHE A 55 3.35 2.94 10.16
C PHE A 55 3.21 3.18 8.67
N PHE A 56 3.72 4.33 8.23
CA PHE A 56 3.60 4.76 6.85
C PHE A 56 4.95 4.77 6.16
N ARG A 57 4.97 4.32 4.90
CA ARG A 57 6.08 4.55 4.00
C ARG A 57 5.62 5.40 2.83
N VAL A 58 6.39 6.43 2.52
CA VAL A 58 6.18 7.29 1.36
C VAL A 58 7.21 6.93 0.32
N TYR A 59 6.75 6.36 -0.78
CA TYR A 59 7.56 5.93 -1.92
C TYR A 59 7.60 7.01 -2.98
N ASP A 60 8.77 7.14 -3.59
CA ASP A 60 9.01 8.04 -4.71
C ASP A 60 8.58 7.39 -6.03
N GLY A 61 7.34 7.62 -6.47
CA GLY A 61 6.74 7.01 -7.66
C GLY A 61 5.46 6.22 -7.40
N ILE A 62 5.00 5.46 -8.40
CA ILE A 62 3.78 4.62 -8.35
C ILE A 62 4.16 3.17 -8.01
N VAL A 63 3.73 2.69 -6.85
CA VAL A 63 3.96 1.32 -6.40
C VAL A 63 2.72 0.46 -6.64
N LEU A 64 2.79 -0.46 -7.61
CA LEU A 64 1.66 -1.33 -7.99
C LEU A 64 1.73 -2.75 -7.40
N SER A 65 2.83 -3.11 -6.75
CA SER A 65 3.05 -4.45 -6.19
C SER A 65 4.06 -4.42 -5.06
N ARG A 66 3.96 -5.37 -4.10
CA ARG A 66 4.94 -5.49 -3.00
C ARG A 66 6.36 -5.81 -3.47
N TYR A 67 6.53 -6.46 -4.62
CA TYR A 67 7.86 -6.70 -5.21
C TYR A 67 8.60 -5.41 -5.56
N SER A 68 7.86 -4.33 -5.80
CA SER A 68 8.44 -3.04 -6.17
C SER A 68 9.20 -2.37 -5.02
N TYR A 69 9.00 -2.80 -3.77
CA TYR A 69 9.73 -2.29 -2.60
C TYR A 69 11.24 -2.43 -2.73
N LEU A 70 11.71 -3.37 -3.55
CA LEU A 70 13.13 -3.57 -3.83
C LEU A 70 13.74 -2.40 -4.62
N PHE A 71 12.96 -1.76 -5.48
CA PHE A 71 13.46 -0.78 -6.45
C PHE A 71 13.16 0.67 -6.07
N PHE A 72 12.03 0.93 -5.41
CA PHE A 72 11.62 2.29 -5.09
C PHE A 72 12.32 2.84 -3.84
N SER A 73 12.78 4.10 -3.94
CA SER A 73 13.18 4.88 -2.77
C SER A 73 11.97 5.17 -1.89
N TYR A 74 12.17 5.19 -0.58
CA TYR A 74 11.10 5.56 0.36
C TYR A 74 11.62 6.24 1.63
N ALA A 75 10.71 6.95 2.30
CA ALA A 75 10.88 7.38 3.68
C ALA A 75 9.83 6.69 4.57
N GLU A 76 10.22 6.30 5.77
CA GLU A 76 9.38 5.58 6.75
C GLU A 76 9.13 6.47 7.97
N TYR A 77 7.86 6.68 8.29
CA TYR A 77 7.45 7.35 9.52
C TYR A 77 7.42 6.38 10.70
N PRO A 78 7.56 6.88 11.94
CA PRO A 78 7.37 6.06 13.11
C PRO A 78 5.90 5.58 13.20
N PRO A 79 5.64 4.56 14.03
CA PRO A 79 4.29 4.10 14.28
C PRO A 79 3.34 5.19 14.76
N GLU A 80 2.04 4.98 14.56
CA GLU A 80 0.95 5.82 15.07
C GLU A 80 0.97 7.27 14.54
N THR A 81 1.42 7.43 13.29
CA THR A 81 1.50 8.73 12.62
C THR A 81 0.39 8.95 11.59
N TYR A 82 0.22 10.19 11.14
CA TYR A 82 -0.72 10.55 10.08
C TYR A 82 -0.02 11.38 9.01
N VAL A 83 -0.24 10.99 7.75
CA VAL A 83 0.39 11.64 6.60
C VAL A 83 -0.59 12.58 5.92
N TYR A 84 -0.16 13.82 5.73
CA TYR A 84 -0.89 14.86 5.00
C TYR A 84 -0.10 15.26 3.77
N ILE A 85 -0.79 15.67 2.72
CA ILE A 85 -0.18 16.13 1.48
C ILE A 85 -0.58 17.57 1.26
N LYS A 86 0.42 18.44 1.23
CA LYS A 86 0.21 19.85 0.94
C LYS A 86 -0.26 20.00 -0.49
N ASN A 87 -1.33 20.76 -0.71
CA ASN A 87 -1.82 21.00 -2.07
C ASN A 87 -0.81 21.82 -2.92
N LYS A 88 0.09 22.57 -2.27
CA LYS A 88 1.11 23.37 -2.95
C LYS A 88 2.47 22.67 -2.95
N LYS A 89 3.03 22.46 -4.15
CA LYS A 89 4.41 21.98 -4.33
C LYS A 89 5.43 23.00 -3.81
N MET A 90 6.58 22.49 -3.37
CA MET A 90 7.74 23.30 -3.03
C MET A 90 8.95 22.84 -3.84
N ASN A 91 9.57 23.75 -4.60
CA ASN A 91 10.69 23.44 -5.50
C ASN A 91 10.40 22.28 -6.47
N GLY A 92 9.16 22.20 -6.98
CA GLY A 92 8.72 21.14 -7.89
C GLY A 92 8.50 19.78 -7.21
N LYS A 93 8.64 19.68 -5.88
CA LYS A 93 8.41 18.46 -5.11
C LYS A 93 7.06 18.49 -4.39
N ILE A 94 6.46 17.31 -4.23
CA ILE A 94 5.29 17.09 -3.39
C ILE A 94 5.74 17.23 -1.93
N VAL A 95 5.02 18.07 -1.19
CA VAL A 95 5.29 18.32 0.24
C VAL A 95 4.41 17.38 1.05
N VAL A 96 5.06 16.53 1.84
CA VAL A 96 4.40 15.61 2.76
C VAL A 96 4.57 16.15 4.17
N GLU A 97 3.45 16.36 4.84
CA GLU A 97 3.37 16.93 6.18
C GLU A 97 2.99 15.85 7.21
N ASN A 98 3.60 15.94 8.38
CA ASN A 98 3.32 15.10 9.54
C ASN A 98 3.77 15.84 10.81
N PHE A 99 3.32 15.44 11.99
CA PHE A 99 3.77 16.02 13.26
C PHE A 99 5.19 15.60 13.66
N ILE A 100 5.78 14.67 12.93
CA ILE A 100 7.14 14.17 13.14
C ILE A 100 7.80 13.85 11.80
N GLU A 101 9.12 14.00 11.71
CA GLU A 101 9.89 13.63 10.52
C GLU A 101 9.96 12.09 10.32
N PRO A 102 10.21 11.62 9.09
CA PRO A 102 10.52 10.21 8.84
C PRO A 102 11.78 9.78 9.60
N ILE A 103 11.75 8.57 10.16
CA ILE A 103 12.84 7.99 10.97
C ILE A 103 13.81 7.12 10.15
N ARG A 104 13.40 6.68 8.95
CA ARG A 104 14.27 5.88 8.07
C ARG A 104 14.07 6.25 6.61
N TYR A 105 15.15 6.11 5.85
CA TYR A 105 15.18 6.37 4.42
C TYR A 105 15.84 5.22 3.68
N LYS A 106 15.26 4.86 2.53
CA LYS A 106 15.88 3.99 1.53
C LYS A 106 16.07 4.81 0.26
N GLY A 107 17.32 4.97 -0.17
CA GLY A 107 17.64 5.74 -1.38
C GLY A 107 17.39 7.23 -1.22
N ILE A 108 17.36 7.94 -2.35
CA ILE A 108 17.11 9.38 -2.44
C ILE A 108 15.69 9.59 -2.96
N LEU A 109 14.91 10.48 -2.33
CA LEU A 109 13.60 10.90 -2.79
C LEU A 109 13.70 12.21 -3.59
N ASN A 110 13.47 12.12 -4.89
CA ASN A 110 13.52 13.22 -5.82
C ASN A 110 12.18 13.95 -5.92
N ASN A 111 11.05 13.24 -5.84
CA ASN A 111 9.72 13.86 -6.00
C ASN A 111 9.12 14.40 -4.70
N THR A 112 9.69 14.06 -3.55
CA THR A 112 9.08 14.35 -2.24
C THR A 112 9.99 15.20 -1.36
N THR A 113 9.38 16.05 -0.54
CA THR A 113 10.02 16.74 0.59
C THR A 113 9.14 16.61 1.83
N PHE A 114 9.76 16.57 3.01
CA PHE A 114 9.08 16.32 4.27
C PHE A 114 9.11 17.56 5.15
N HIS A 115 7.97 17.85 5.79
CA HIS A 115 7.80 19.01 6.66
C HIS A 115 7.08 18.60 7.93
N VAL A 116 7.56 19.13 9.05
CA VAL A 116 6.82 19.06 10.31
C VAL A 116 5.71 20.10 10.31
N ALA A 117 4.48 19.66 10.54
CA ALA A 117 3.28 20.47 10.67
C ALA A 117 2.51 20.11 11.96
N PRO A 118 1.58 20.95 12.44
CA PRO A 118 0.70 20.57 13.53
C PRO A 118 -0.05 19.26 13.24
N TYR A 119 -0.45 18.55 14.31
CA TYR A 119 -1.13 17.26 14.20
C TYR A 119 -2.44 17.32 13.38
N ASP A 120 -3.14 18.45 13.42
CA ASP A 120 -4.39 18.70 12.69
C ASP A 120 -4.13 19.66 11.51
N SER A 121 -3.43 19.17 10.49
CA SER A 121 -3.22 19.92 9.25
C SER A 121 -4.53 19.95 8.44
N GLU A 122 -4.87 21.12 7.90
CA GLU A 122 -6.01 21.31 6.97
C GLU A 122 -5.71 20.81 5.55
N GLU A 123 -4.51 20.28 5.32
CA GLU A 123 -4.07 19.73 4.05
C GLU A 123 -4.72 18.35 3.76
N ILE A 124 -4.47 17.81 2.56
CA ILE A 124 -5.14 16.60 2.07
C ILE A 124 -4.70 15.39 2.91
N LYS A 125 -5.64 14.71 3.56
CA LYS A 125 -5.35 13.48 4.31
C LYS A 125 -5.07 12.33 3.35
N TYR A 126 -4.09 11.47 3.67
CA TYR A 126 -3.78 10.30 2.83
C TYR A 126 -4.99 9.40 2.55
N ARG A 127 -5.97 9.36 3.47
CA ARG A 127 -7.20 8.56 3.35
C ARG A 127 -8.16 9.07 2.27
N ASP A 128 -8.05 10.34 1.91
CA ASP A 128 -8.89 10.96 0.88
C ASP A 128 -8.33 10.72 -0.53
N LEU A 129 -7.15 10.12 -0.63
CA LEU A 129 -6.53 9.75 -1.89
C LEU A 129 -7.17 8.51 -2.52
N ARG A 130 -6.93 8.35 -3.82
CA ARG A 130 -7.19 7.09 -4.51
C ARG A 130 -6.34 5.99 -3.89
N TYR A 131 -6.93 4.83 -3.62
CA TYR A 131 -6.21 3.71 -3.03
C TYR A 131 -6.39 2.41 -3.82
N LEU A 132 -5.42 1.51 -3.67
CA LEU A 132 -5.43 0.14 -4.18
C LEU A 132 -4.92 -0.81 -3.10
N TYR A 133 -5.43 -2.04 -3.06
CA TYR A 133 -4.83 -3.10 -2.26
C TYR A 133 -3.66 -3.74 -3.01
N LEU A 134 -2.51 -3.78 -2.36
CA LEU A 134 -1.36 -4.53 -2.84
C LEU A 134 -1.40 -5.94 -2.26
N PHE A 135 -1.52 -6.91 -3.15
CA PHE A 135 -1.48 -8.33 -2.82
C PHE A 135 -0.05 -8.87 -2.97
N PHE A 136 0.22 -9.98 -2.28
CA PHE A 136 1.46 -10.75 -2.41
C PHE A 136 1.51 -11.47 -3.76
#